data_AF-A0A3B6FTR6-F1
#
_entry.id   AF-A0A3B6FTR6-F1
#
_cell.length_a   1.000
_cell.length_b   1.000
_cell.length_c   1.000
_cell.angle_alpha   90.00
_cell.angle_beta   90.00
_cell.angle_gamma   90.00
#
_symmetry.space_group_name_H-M   'P 1'
#
loop_
_entity.id
_entity.type
_entity.pdbx_description
1 polymer ?
#
loop_
_entity_poly.entity_id
_entity_poly.type
_entity_poly.pdbx_seq_one_letter_code
_entity_poly.pdbx_strand_id
1 'polypeptide(L)'
;MPLPLAQVQELRDRLSDRFRPWSRSAQFWVRAVDIYGSYKVCQLRTGFVKDEEEREAMWEQQHEIGAQKMYSLCSELGGLFLKAAQILGKPDLAPTAWVKRLVTLCDKAPSTPIEVVRDVVEKQFCKNFDEIFDFFEVEPVGSASIAQVHRARLKSSKTDVAVKVQHPGAEQLMMVDIRNMQAFALFLQKYDINFDLFSATKEMEKQICYEFDFVREARAMERIREFLRVSNKKSPVVVPRVIPGMISREVLVMEFIQGTPIMNLSSEMSKRGIDPAGKLAAMAKQKILTDLTLAYGQMILKDGFFHADPHPGNILICNNTEVALLDYGQVKEMPEDLRLAYANLVIAMADDDLLRTKESLRVKRSVVPPFCK
;
A
#
# COMPACT_ATOMS: atom_id res chain seq x y z
N MET A 1 -24.67 -41.10 -15.51
CA MET A 1 -24.56 -39.93 -16.41
C MET A 1 -23.31 -39.16 -16.01
N PRO A 2 -22.37 -38.88 -16.93
CA PRO A 2 -21.24 -38.01 -16.63
C PRO A 2 -21.75 -36.58 -16.36
N LEU A 3 -21.20 -35.93 -15.35
CA LEU A 3 -21.49 -34.53 -15.02
C LEU A 3 -21.12 -33.63 -16.21
N PRO A 4 -21.92 -32.59 -16.55
CA PRO A 4 -21.59 -31.62 -17.59
C PRO A 4 -20.20 -31.01 -17.38
N LEU A 5 -19.43 -30.80 -18.46
CA LEU A 5 -18.04 -30.33 -18.43
C LEU A 5 -17.86 -29.04 -17.57
N ALA A 6 -18.85 -28.14 -17.60
CA ALA A 6 -18.88 -26.91 -16.83
C ALA A 6 -18.96 -27.15 -15.31
N GLN A 7 -19.72 -28.17 -14.86
CA GLN A 7 -19.81 -28.54 -13.44
C GLN A 7 -18.52 -29.19 -12.95
N VAL A 8 -17.79 -29.89 -13.82
CA VAL A 8 -16.48 -30.48 -13.50
C VAL A 8 -15.40 -29.40 -13.39
N GLN A 9 -15.43 -28.38 -14.26
CA GLN A 9 -14.55 -27.21 -14.15
C GLN A 9 -14.86 -26.39 -12.90
N GLU A 10 -16.13 -26.11 -12.61
CA GLU A 10 -16.53 -25.40 -11.39
C GLU A 10 -16.16 -26.17 -10.12
N LEU A 11 -16.31 -27.49 -10.11
CA LEU A 11 -15.83 -28.34 -9.01
C LEU A 11 -14.31 -28.33 -8.88
N ARG A 12 -13.57 -28.36 -10.00
CA ARG A 12 -12.11 -28.29 -10.01
C ARG A 12 -11.60 -26.94 -9.52
N ASP A 13 -12.24 -25.85 -9.94
CA ASP A 13 -11.89 -24.49 -9.54
C ASP A 13 -12.20 -24.27 -8.05
N ARG A 14 -13.38 -24.71 -7.58
CA ARG A 14 -13.73 -24.73 -6.15
C ARG A 14 -12.78 -25.59 -5.31
N LEU A 15 -12.35 -26.73 -5.83
CA LEU A 15 -11.36 -27.59 -5.16
C LEU A 15 -9.98 -26.92 -5.15
N SER A 16 -9.52 -26.34 -6.26
CA SER A 16 -8.25 -25.62 -6.32
C SER A 16 -8.25 -24.41 -5.39
N ASP A 17 -9.34 -23.65 -5.32
CA ASP A 17 -9.49 -22.53 -4.40
C ASP A 17 -9.53 -22.99 -2.94
N ARG A 18 -10.08 -24.17 -2.65
CA ARG A 18 -10.06 -24.76 -1.31
C ARG A 18 -8.66 -25.24 -0.89
N PHE A 19 -7.85 -25.74 -1.81
CA PHE A 19 -6.48 -26.19 -1.52
C PHE A 19 -5.42 -25.07 -1.58
N ARG A 20 -5.72 -23.96 -2.26
CA ARG A 20 -4.83 -22.81 -2.44
C ARG A 20 -4.34 -22.22 -1.11
N PRO A 21 -5.16 -22.03 -0.06
CA PRO A 21 -4.70 -21.60 1.26
C PRO A 21 -3.66 -22.53 1.90
N TRP A 22 -3.87 -23.84 1.84
CA TRP A 22 -2.98 -24.81 2.49
C TRP A 22 -1.64 -24.93 1.75
N SER A 23 -1.69 -25.00 0.42
CA SER A 23 -0.50 -24.93 -0.42
C SER A 23 0.29 -23.64 -0.15
N ARG A 24 -0.40 -22.51 0.03
CA ARG A 24 0.24 -21.22 0.31
C ARG A 24 0.95 -21.18 1.65
N SER A 25 0.31 -21.66 2.72
CA SER A 25 0.97 -21.75 4.04
C SER A 25 2.20 -22.65 4.00
N ALA A 26 2.11 -23.82 3.36
CA ALA A 26 3.26 -24.72 3.21
C ALA A 26 4.41 -24.04 2.46
N GLN A 27 4.10 -23.37 1.36
CA GLN A 27 5.04 -22.60 0.57
C GLN A 27 5.72 -21.45 1.35
N PHE A 28 4.98 -20.76 2.23
CA PHE A 28 5.56 -19.78 3.13
C PHE A 28 6.53 -20.43 4.11
N TRP A 29 6.10 -21.47 4.83
CA TRP A 29 6.90 -22.09 5.89
C TRP A 29 8.18 -22.75 5.37
N VAL A 30 8.14 -23.40 4.20
CA VAL A 30 9.33 -23.97 3.55
C VAL A 30 10.38 -22.87 3.30
N ARG A 31 9.96 -21.73 2.73
CA ARG A 31 10.88 -20.61 2.44
C ARG A 31 11.34 -19.91 3.72
N ALA A 32 10.44 -19.70 4.69
CA ALA A 32 10.76 -19.06 5.96
C ALA A 32 11.80 -19.87 6.76
N VAL A 33 11.63 -21.20 6.83
CA VAL A 33 12.57 -22.11 7.50
C VAL A 33 13.92 -22.13 6.77
N ASP A 34 13.93 -22.15 5.44
CA ASP A 34 15.17 -22.11 4.65
C ASP A 34 15.95 -20.79 4.85
N ILE A 35 15.25 -19.66 4.86
CA ILE A 35 15.87 -18.34 5.12
C ILE A 35 16.41 -18.30 6.54
N TYR A 36 15.56 -18.58 7.54
CA TYR A 36 15.94 -18.57 8.95
C TYR A 36 17.10 -19.53 9.25
N GLY A 37 17.01 -20.77 8.76
CA GLY A 37 18.03 -21.79 8.91
C GLY A 37 19.37 -21.34 8.32
N SER A 38 19.38 -20.69 7.16
CA SER A 38 20.62 -20.18 6.56
C SER A 38 21.30 -19.12 7.43
N TYR A 39 20.52 -18.22 8.04
CA TYR A 39 21.04 -17.24 9.00
C TYR A 39 21.56 -17.91 10.27
N LYS A 40 20.88 -18.94 10.79
CA LYS A 40 21.35 -19.70 11.95
C LYS A 40 22.64 -20.46 11.69
N VAL A 41 22.79 -21.06 10.52
CA VAL A 41 24.04 -21.71 10.10
C VAL A 41 25.16 -20.67 10.00
N CYS A 42 24.89 -19.49 9.41
CA CYS A 42 25.87 -18.41 9.36
C CYS A 42 26.27 -17.97 10.77
N GLN A 43 25.30 -17.69 11.65
CA GLN A 43 25.54 -17.30 13.05
C GLN A 43 26.46 -18.29 13.78
N LEU A 44 26.19 -19.60 13.63
CA LEU A 44 27.04 -20.63 14.22
C LEU A 44 28.45 -20.62 13.64
N ARG A 45 28.60 -20.53 12.31
CA ARG A 45 29.92 -20.49 11.65
C ARG A 45 30.73 -19.26 12.05
N THR A 46 30.10 -18.09 12.08
CA THR A 46 30.73 -16.84 12.52
C THR A 46 31.19 -16.87 13.97
N GLY A 47 30.57 -17.70 14.81
CA GLY A 47 31.02 -17.90 16.20
C GLY A 47 32.37 -18.59 16.33
N PHE A 48 32.86 -19.27 15.28
CA PHE A 48 34.17 -19.92 15.25
C PHE A 48 35.27 -19.07 14.59
N VAL A 49 34.90 -17.98 13.92
CA VAL A 49 35.82 -17.09 13.23
C VAL A 49 36.29 -16.01 14.20
N LYS A 50 37.61 -15.89 14.36
CA LYS A 50 38.24 -14.92 15.27
C LYS A 50 38.55 -13.58 14.59
N ASP A 51 38.73 -13.61 13.28
CA ASP A 51 39.01 -12.42 12.48
C ASP A 51 37.73 -11.62 12.24
N GLU A 52 37.77 -10.32 12.54
CA GLU A 52 36.59 -9.47 12.48
C GLU A 52 36.19 -9.14 11.03
N GLU A 53 37.17 -8.90 10.15
CA GLU A 53 36.92 -8.61 8.73
C GLU A 53 36.34 -9.83 8.02
N GLU A 54 36.87 -11.02 8.27
CA GLU A 54 36.33 -12.28 7.76
C GLU A 54 34.89 -12.50 8.25
N ARG A 55 34.61 -12.19 9.52
CA ARG A 55 33.27 -12.31 10.11
C ARG A 55 32.27 -11.35 9.47
N GLU A 56 32.66 -10.09 9.26
CA GLU A 56 31.83 -9.09 8.57
C GLU A 56 31.55 -9.52 7.13
N ALA A 57 32.57 -9.98 6.39
CA ALA A 57 32.41 -10.47 5.02
C ALA A 57 31.45 -11.66 4.93
N MET A 58 31.48 -12.58 5.91
CA MET A 58 30.53 -13.69 5.99
C MET A 58 29.08 -13.21 6.20
N TRP A 59 28.87 -12.19 7.04
CA TRP A 59 27.55 -11.61 7.25
C TRP A 59 27.04 -10.88 6.01
N GLU A 60 27.89 -10.11 5.33
CA GLU A 60 27.53 -9.45 4.06
C GLU A 60 27.12 -10.48 2.99
N GLN A 61 27.91 -11.55 2.83
CA GLN A 61 27.56 -12.62 1.89
C GLN A 61 26.24 -13.30 2.26
N GLN A 62 26.01 -13.58 3.55
CA GLN A 62 24.76 -14.16 4.02
C GLN A 62 23.57 -13.22 3.80
N HIS A 63 23.77 -11.90 3.91
CA HIS A 63 22.73 -10.91 3.61
C HIS A 63 22.36 -10.89 2.14
N GLU A 64 23.31 -11.05 1.21
CA GLU A 64 23.02 -11.19 -0.22
C GLU A 64 22.22 -12.47 -0.55
N ILE A 65 22.60 -13.60 0.05
CA ILE A 65 21.85 -14.87 -0.09
C ILE A 65 20.44 -14.72 0.47
N GLY A 66 20.32 -14.16 1.67
CA GLY A 66 19.04 -13.87 2.32
C GLY A 66 18.16 -12.95 1.47
N ALA A 67 18.74 -11.91 0.90
CA ALA A 67 18.03 -10.97 0.04
C ALA A 67 17.46 -11.64 -1.21
N GLN A 68 18.22 -12.55 -1.84
CA GLN A 68 17.73 -13.30 -3.00
C GLN A 68 16.57 -14.23 -2.63
N LYS A 69 16.67 -14.94 -1.49
CA LYS A 69 15.59 -15.83 -1.03
C LYS A 69 14.33 -15.05 -0.65
N MET A 70 14.48 -13.90 0.03
CA MET A 70 13.38 -13.00 0.36
C MET A 70 12.72 -12.43 -0.89
N TYR A 71 13.51 -12.04 -1.88
CA TYR A 71 13.00 -11.58 -3.18
C TYR A 71 12.13 -12.66 -3.84
N SER A 72 12.62 -13.90 -3.93
CA SER A 72 11.86 -15.02 -4.47
C SER A 72 10.58 -15.29 -3.68
N LEU A 73 10.64 -15.28 -2.34
CA LEU A 73 9.46 -15.43 -1.48
C LEU A 73 8.39 -14.37 -1.80
N CYS A 74 8.78 -13.10 -1.81
CA CYS A 74 7.87 -11.99 -2.03
C CYS A 74 7.31 -11.98 -3.47
N SER A 75 8.15 -12.22 -4.47
CA SER A 75 7.76 -12.24 -5.88
C SER A 75 6.80 -13.39 -6.20
N GLU A 76 7.13 -14.60 -5.76
CA GLU A 76 6.36 -15.81 -6.10
C GLU A 76 5.05 -15.91 -5.32
N LEU A 77 5.05 -15.50 -4.04
CA LEU A 77 3.82 -15.54 -3.24
C LEU A 77 2.92 -14.34 -3.53
N GLY A 78 3.45 -13.18 -3.89
CA GLY A 78 2.63 -12.01 -4.18
C GLY A 78 1.81 -11.53 -2.97
N GLY A 79 0.77 -10.72 -3.23
CA GLY A 79 -0.22 -10.31 -2.22
C GLY A 79 0.41 -9.60 -1.02
N LEU A 80 0.18 -10.14 0.19
CA LEU A 80 0.70 -9.56 1.42
C LEU A 80 2.23 -9.47 1.44
N PHE A 81 2.94 -10.41 0.81
CA PHE A 81 4.40 -10.41 0.84
C PHE A 81 5.03 -9.33 -0.03
N LEU A 82 4.36 -8.89 -1.11
CA LEU A 82 4.77 -7.69 -1.86
C LEU A 82 4.58 -6.42 -1.01
N LYS A 83 3.48 -6.35 -0.25
CA LYS A 83 3.25 -5.24 0.69
C LYS A 83 4.27 -5.24 1.83
N ALA A 84 4.64 -6.42 2.35
CA ALA A 84 5.72 -6.55 3.33
C ALA A 84 7.07 -6.13 2.74
N ALA A 85 7.34 -6.47 1.47
CA ALA A 85 8.55 -6.02 0.76
C ALA A 85 8.62 -4.49 0.62
N GLN A 86 7.49 -3.80 0.40
CA GLN A 86 7.45 -2.33 0.37
C GLN A 86 7.87 -1.69 1.71
N ILE A 87 7.58 -2.37 2.83
CA ILE A 87 7.99 -1.90 4.16
C ILE A 87 9.45 -2.25 4.41
N LEU A 88 9.85 -3.51 4.23
CA LEU A 88 11.23 -3.96 4.44
C LEU A 88 12.23 -3.35 3.43
N GLY A 89 11.75 -2.88 2.28
CA GLY A 89 12.50 -2.15 1.28
C GLY A 89 12.79 -0.69 1.63
N LYS A 90 12.33 -0.20 2.79
CA LYS A 90 12.73 1.13 3.29
C LYS A 90 14.11 1.06 3.94
N PRO A 91 14.92 2.13 3.84
CA PRO A 91 16.20 2.21 4.53
C PRO A 91 16.06 1.92 6.02
N ASP A 92 17.10 1.32 6.61
CA ASP A 92 17.24 1.05 8.05
C ASP A 92 16.29 0.01 8.65
N LEU A 93 15.34 -0.55 7.88
CA LEU A 93 14.43 -1.60 8.36
C LEU A 93 14.94 -3.03 8.11
N ALA A 94 15.92 -3.20 7.23
CA ALA A 94 16.51 -4.49 6.88
C ALA A 94 17.97 -4.32 6.43
N PRO A 95 18.76 -5.40 6.35
CA PRO A 95 20.11 -5.34 5.79
C PRO A 95 20.11 -4.69 4.40
N THR A 96 21.16 -3.92 4.09
CA THR A 96 21.28 -3.15 2.83
C THR A 96 21.02 -4.01 1.58
N ALA A 97 21.48 -5.27 1.57
CA ALA A 97 21.23 -6.21 0.49
C ALA A 97 19.73 -6.48 0.27
N TRP A 98 18.95 -6.62 1.35
CA TRP A 98 17.51 -6.84 1.29
C TRP A 98 16.82 -5.60 0.72
N VAL A 99 17.13 -4.42 1.27
CA VAL A 99 16.57 -3.14 0.84
C VAL A 99 16.76 -2.94 -0.67
N LYS A 100 17.98 -3.11 -1.17
CA LYS A 100 18.33 -2.97 -2.59
C LYS A 100 17.53 -3.89 -3.52
N ARG A 101 17.19 -5.11 -3.08
CA ARG A 101 16.42 -6.06 -3.89
C ARG A 101 14.91 -5.85 -3.76
N LEU A 102 14.41 -5.71 -2.54
CA LEU A 102 12.97 -5.64 -2.27
C LEU A 102 12.34 -4.37 -2.85
N VAL A 103 13.08 -3.26 -2.93
CA VAL A 103 12.60 -2.02 -3.58
C VAL A 103 12.24 -2.24 -5.07
N THR A 104 12.82 -3.27 -5.72
CA THR A 104 12.53 -3.58 -7.13
C THR A 104 11.24 -4.38 -7.34
N LEU A 105 10.64 -4.92 -6.27
CA LEU A 105 9.36 -5.64 -6.34
C LEU A 105 8.15 -4.70 -6.35
N CYS A 106 8.38 -3.42 -6.12
CA CYS A 106 7.37 -2.39 -6.24
C CYS A 106 7.14 -2.09 -7.73
N ASP A 107 6.05 -2.62 -8.32
CA ASP A 107 5.22 -1.94 -9.37
C ASP A 107 4.44 -2.84 -10.33
N LYS A 108 4.38 -4.17 -10.17
CA LYS A 108 3.48 -4.98 -11.03
C LYS A 108 2.77 -6.09 -10.26
N ALA A 109 1.56 -5.80 -9.79
CA ALA A 109 0.63 -6.85 -9.41
C ALA A 109 -0.02 -7.42 -10.68
N PRO A 110 -0.23 -8.76 -10.75
CA PRO A 110 -0.97 -9.36 -11.86
C PRO A 110 -2.42 -8.84 -11.89
N SER A 111 -2.97 -8.68 -13.09
CA SER A 111 -4.37 -8.31 -13.27
C SER A 111 -5.28 -9.54 -13.28
N THR A 112 -6.49 -9.35 -12.79
CA THR A 112 -7.62 -10.27 -12.93
C THR A 112 -8.20 -10.16 -14.34
N PRO A 113 -8.52 -11.30 -14.99
CA PRO A 113 -9.17 -11.32 -16.31
C PRO A 113 -10.47 -10.50 -16.32
N ILE A 114 -10.75 -9.87 -17.45
CA ILE A 114 -11.89 -8.94 -17.60
C ILE A 114 -13.23 -9.64 -17.37
N GLU A 115 -13.36 -10.92 -17.70
CA GLU A 115 -14.56 -11.71 -17.49
C GLU A 115 -14.91 -11.79 -16.00
N VAL A 116 -13.89 -12.04 -15.18
CA VAL A 116 -14.04 -12.09 -13.72
C VAL A 116 -14.34 -10.70 -13.14
N VAL A 117 -13.74 -9.64 -13.69
CA VAL A 117 -14.05 -8.26 -13.30
C VAL A 117 -15.51 -7.93 -13.59
N ARG A 118 -16.01 -8.34 -14.77
CA ARG A 118 -17.42 -8.18 -15.15
C ARG A 118 -18.34 -8.87 -14.15
N ASP A 119 -18.07 -10.13 -13.83
CA ASP A 119 -18.86 -10.90 -12.87
C ASP A 119 -18.94 -10.22 -11.49
N VAL A 120 -17.81 -9.70 -10.99
CA VAL A 120 -17.77 -8.98 -9.70
C VAL A 120 -18.64 -7.72 -9.76
N VAL A 121 -18.52 -6.94 -10.83
CA VAL A 121 -19.28 -5.69 -10.98
C VAL A 121 -20.79 -5.96 -11.11
N GLU A 122 -21.19 -6.93 -11.92
CA GLU A 122 -22.60 -7.30 -12.09
C GLU A 122 -23.21 -7.81 -10.79
N LYS A 123 -22.45 -8.64 -10.05
CA LYS A 123 -22.86 -9.17 -8.75
C LYS A 123 -23.04 -8.06 -7.71
N GLN A 124 -22.12 -7.10 -7.65
CA GLN A 124 -22.16 -6.03 -6.65
C GLN A 124 -23.25 -5.00 -6.93
N PHE A 125 -23.56 -4.73 -8.20
CA PHE A 125 -24.58 -3.75 -8.57
C PHE A 125 -25.93 -4.35 -8.98
N CYS A 126 -26.05 -5.68 -9.02
CA CYS A 126 -27.25 -6.42 -9.43
C CYS A 126 -27.81 -5.93 -10.78
N LYS A 127 -26.91 -5.61 -11.72
CA LYS A 127 -27.22 -5.08 -13.05
C LYS A 127 -26.27 -5.65 -14.07
N ASN A 128 -26.73 -5.81 -15.31
CA ASN A 128 -25.87 -6.25 -16.39
C ASN A 128 -24.79 -5.19 -16.68
N PHE A 129 -23.59 -5.64 -17.01
CA PHE A 129 -22.43 -4.78 -17.21
C PHE A 129 -22.67 -3.73 -18.31
N ASP A 130 -23.33 -4.15 -19.39
CA ASP A 130 -23.64 -3.31 -20.55
C ASP A 130 -24.84 -2.36 -20.33
N GLU A 131 -25.57 -2.52 -19.21
CA GLU A 131 -26.56 -1.53 -18.74
C GLU A 131 -25.89 -0.41 -17.94
N ILE A 132 -24.77 -0.71 -17.29
CA ILE A 132 -24.04 0.23 -16.44
C ILE A 132 -23.12 1.12 -17.28
N PHE A 133 -22.35 0.51 -18.19
CA PHE A 133 -21.30 1.19 -18.94
C PHE A 133 -21.61 1.27 -20.44
N ASP A 134 -21.30 2.43 -21.02
CA ASP A 134 -21.28 2.66 -22.47
C ASP A 134 -19.95 2.20 -23.09
N PHE A 135 -18.90 2.26 -22.28
CA PHE A 135 -17.54 1.89 -22.62
C PHE A 135 -16.83 1.42 -21.34
N PHE A 136 -16.00 0.39 -21.46
CA PHE A 136 -15.14 -0.09 -20.38
C PHE A 136 -13.82 -0.56 -20.98
N GLU A 137 -12.72 -0.01 -20.49
CA GLU A 137 -11.38 -0.35 -20.97
C GLU A 137 -10.95 -1.70 -20.41
N VAL A 138 -10.68 -2.66 -21.30
CA VAL A 138 -10.32 -4.05 -20.92
C VAL A 138 -9.00 -4.07 -20.14
N GLU A 139 -8.03 -3.28 -20.58
CA GLU A 139 -6.76 -3.13 -19.88
C GLU A 139 -6.93 -2.21 -18.68
N PRO A 140 -6.51 -2.63 -17.47
CA PRO A 140 -6.59 -1.76 -16.30
C PRO A 140 -5.61 -0.60 -16.44
N VAL A 141 -6.03 0.58 -15.97
CA VAL A 141 -5.18 1.77 -15.81
C VAL A 141 -4.07 1.51 -14.79
N GLY A 142 -4.36 0.67 -13.78
CA GLY A 142 -3.39 0.19 -12.81
C GLY A 142 -3.91 -1.03 -12.06
N SER A 143 -2.98 -1.87 -11.60
CA SER A 143 -3.29 -3.06 -10.78
C SER A 143 -2.40 -3.04 -9.54
N ALA A 144 -3.01 -3.22 -8.38
CA ALA A 144 -2.35 -3.25 -7.07
C ALA A 144 -2.57 -4.63 -6.40
N SER A 145 -2.11 -4.79 -5.16
CA SER A 145 -2.18 -6.08 -4.46
C SER A 145 -3.59 -6.59 -4.18
N ILE A 146 -4.56 -5.69 -3.98
CA ILE A 146 -5.93 -6.03 -3.59
C ILE A 146 -6.96 -5.82 -4.69
N ALA A 147 -6.65 -5.00 -5.70
CA ALA A 147 -7.62 -4.50 -6.66
C ALA A 147 -6.93 -3.95 -7.91
N GLN A 148 -7.71 -3.83 -8.98
CA GLN A 148 -7.34 -3.13 -10.20
C GLN A 148 -8.33 -2.01 -10.52
N VAL A 149 -7.88 -1.02 -11.27
CA VAL A 149 -8.66 0.15 -11.67
C VAL A 149 -8.80 0.19 -13.17
N HIS A 150 -10.03 0.29 -13.67
CA HIS A 150 -10.33 0.46 -15.08
C HIS A 150 -10.90 1.83 -15.36
N ARG A 151 -10.63 2.36 -16.56
CA ARG A 151 -11.39 3.49 -17.09
C ARG A 151 -12.67 2.97 -17.71
N ALA A 152 -13.77 3.65 -17.44
CA ALA A 152 -15.06 3.36 -18.05
C ALA A 152 -15.83 4.64 -18.33
N ARG A 153 -16.94 4.52 -19.07
CA ARG A 153 -17.92 5.60 -19.27
C ARG A 153 -19.28 5.12 -18.84
N LEU A 154 -19.93 5.85 -17.95
CA LEU A 154 -21.28 5.53 -17.49
C LEU A 154 -22.29 5.73 -18.63
N LYS A 155 -23.21 4.77 -18.78
CA LYS A 155 -24.26 4.83 -19.81
C LYS A 155 -25.29 5.92 -19.52
N SER A 156 -25.61 6.12 -18.24
CA SER A 156 -26.65 7.05 -17.76
C SER A 156 -26.28 8.52 -17.93
N SER A 157 -25.04 8.90 -17.61
CA SER A 157 -24.58 10.29 -17.59
C SER A 157 -23.57 10.62 -18.69
N LYS A 158 -23.06 9.62 -19.41
CA LYS A 158 -21.97 9.75 -20.39
C LYS A 158 -20.67 10.33 -19.80
N THR A 159 -20.48 10.20 -18.49
CA THR A 159 -19.27 10.67 -17.79
C THR A 159 -18.21 9.57 -17.72
N ASP A 160 -16.95 9.95 -17.93
CA ASP A 160 -15.81 9.05 -17.70
C ASP A 160 -15.57 8.84 -16.19
N VAL A 161 -15.33 7.59 -15.81
CA VAL A 161 -15.16 7.14 -14.42
C VAL A 161 -14.01 6.15 -14.28
N ALA A 162 -13.42 6.11 -13.09
CA ALA A 162 -12.51 5.08 -12.66
C ALA A 162 -13.30 4.02 -11.85
N VAL A 163 -13.17 2.75 -12.25
CA VAL A 163 -13.84 1.61 -11.62
C VAL A 163 -12.77 0.76 -10.94
N LYS A 164 -12.66 0.88 -9.61
CA LYS A 164 -11.76 0.07 -8.76
C LYS A 164 -12.50 -1.21 -8.37
N VAL A 165 -11.93 -2.36 -8.71
CA VAL A 165 -12.52 -3.69 -8.49
C VAL A 165 -11.53 -4.57 -7.75
N GLN A 166 -11.95 -5.15 -6.62
CA GLN A 166 -11.12 -6.08 -5.86
C GLN A 166 -10.84 -7.36 -6.63
N HIS A 167 -9.63 -7.91 -6.44
CA HIS A 167 -9.29 -9.23 -6.93
C HIS A 167 -10.04 -10.30 -6.11
N PRO A 168 -10.88 -11.14 -6.73
CA PRO A 168 -11.61 -12.17 -6.00
C PRO A 168 -10.68 -13.12 -5.24
N GLY A 169 -11.04 -13.40 -3.98
CA GLY A 169 -10.27 -14.28 -3.09
C GLY A 169 -9.00 -13.67 -2.50
N ALA A 170 -8.61 -12.45 -2.88
CA ALA A 170 -7.40 -11.81 -2.36
C ALA A 170 -7.48 -11.55 -0.84
N GLU A 171 -8.65 -11.18 -0.31
CA GLU A 171 -8.84 -10.99 1.14
C GLU A 171 -8.51 -12.27 1.91
N GLN A 172 -9.11 -13.39 1.51
CA GLN A 172 -8.92 -14.69 2.16
C GLN A 172 -7.45 -15.12 2.09
N LEU A 173 -6.81 -14.88 0.94
CA LEU A 173 -5.40 -15.18 0.72
C LEU A 173 -4.49 -14.37 1.67
N MET A 174 -4.70 -13.06 1.75
CA MET A 174 -3.92 -12.17 2.62
C MET A 174 -4.18 -12.45 4.11
N MET A 175 -5.39 -12.87 4.47
CA MET A 175 -5.70 -13.30 5.83
C MET A 175 -5.00 -14.61 6.22
N VAL A 176 -4.75 -15.51 5.27
CA VAL A 176 -3.91 -16.70 5.51
C VAL A 176 -2.45 -16.30 5.69
N ASP A 177 -1.96 -15.39 4.85
CA ASP A 177 -0.58 -14.90 4.92
C ASP A 177 -0.28 -14.20 6.25
N ILE A 178 -1.17 -13.32 6.70
CA ILE A 178 -0.93 -12.57 7.93
C ILE A 178 -0.93 -13.49 9.15
N ARG A 179 -1.72 -14.58 9.15
CA ARG A 179 -1.68 -15.60 10.21
C ARG A 179 -0.35 -16.34 10.24
N ASN A 180 0.20 -16.69 9.07
CA ASN A 180 1.51 -17.31 8.98
C ASN A 180 2.62 -16.35 9.45
N MET A 181 2.56 -15.08 9.05
CA MET A 181 3.49 -14.04 9.52
C MET A 181 3.39 -13.81 11.03
N GLN A 182 2.18 -13.80 11.60
CA GLN A 182 1.96 -13.68 13.05
C GLN A 182 2.59 -14.85 13.81
N ALA A 183 2.40 -16.09 13.33
CA ALA A 183 3.01 -17.27 13.93
C ALA A 183 4.54 -17.24 13.85
N PHE A 184 5.10 -16.81 12.71
CA PHE A 184 6.54 -16.66 12.54
C PHE A 184 7.11 -15.52 13.40
N ALA A 185 6.38 -14.40 13.54
CA ALA A 185 6.75 -13.30 14.41
C ALA A 185 6.86 -13.74 15.88
N LEU A 186 5.87 -14.50 16.39
CA LEU A 186 5.91 -15.06 17.74
C LEU A 186 7.09 -16.01 17.95
N PHE A 187 7.40 -16.81 16.93
CA PHE A 187 8.58 -17.68 16.95
C PHE A 187 9.87 -16.85 17.06
N LEU A 188 10.08 -15.86 16.19
CA LEU A 188 11.27 -15.00 16.22
C LEU A 188 11.39 -14.22 17.53
N GLN A 189 10.28 -13.72 18.07
CA GLN A 189 10.25 -13.01 19.36
C GLN A 189 10.71 -13.89 20.52
N LYS A 190 10.32 -15.17 20.49
CA LYS A 190 10.66 -16.12 21.55
C LYS A 190 12.14 -16.50 21.54
N TYR A 191 12.78 -16.55 20.37
CA TYR A 191 14.10 -17.16 20.23
C TYR A 191 15.23 -16.20 19.82
N ASP A 192 14.92 -15.08 19.16
CA ASP A 192 15.95 -14.30 18.44
C ASP A 192 15.82 -12.77 18.55
N ILE A 193 14.60 -12.25 18.58
CA ILE A 193 14.34 -10.83 18.38
C ILE A 193 13.65 -10.24 19.61
N ASN A 194 14.34 -9.36 20.32
CA ASN A 194 13.76 -8.59 21.43
C ASN A 194 13.03 -7.34 20.92
N PHE A 195 12.10 -7.52 19.99
CA PHE A 195 11.26 -6.46 19.42
C PHE A 195 9.84 -6.97 19.21
N ASP A 196 8.84 -6.10 19.39
CA ASP A 196 7.44 -6.50 19.27
C ASP A 196 6.94 -6.65 17.82
N LEU A 197 7.45 -7.67 17.11
CA LEU A 197 7.02 -8.02 15.75
C LEU A 197 5.54 -8.43 15.68
N PHE A 198 5.01 -9.11 16.70
CA PHE A 198 3.62 -9.57 16.67
C PHE A 198 2.64 -8.39 16.64
N SER A 199 2.85 -7.37 17.46
CA SER A 199 2.00 -6.16 17.41
C SER A 199 2.05 -5.46 16.05
N ALA A 200 3.22 -5.41 15.39
CA ALA A 200 3.33 -4.88 14.02
C ALA A 200 2.48 -5.69 13.03
N THR A 201 2.53 -7.03 13.10
CA THR A 201 1.68 -7.90 12.26
C THR A 201 0.19 -7.81 12.61
N LYS A 202 -0.18 -7.46 13.84
CA LYS A 202 -1.57 -7.19 14.22
C LYS A 202 -2.08 -5.87 13.68
N GLU A 203 -1.25 -4.84 13.62
CA GLU A 203 -1.62 -3.60 12.95
C GLU A 203 -1.79 -3.82 11.44
N MET A 204 -0.90 -4.60 10.81
CA MET A 204 -1.06 -5.01 9.41
C MET A 204 -2.39 -5.73 9.16
N GLU A 205 -2.78 -6.68 10.01
CA GLU A 205 -4.08 -7.37 9.92
C GLU A 205 -5.26 -6.38 9.88
N LYS A 206 -5.24 -5.38 10.77
CA LYS A 206 -6.27 -4.32 10.77
C LYS A 206 -6.26 -3.52 9.47
N GLN A 207 -5.08 -3.16 8.96
CA GLN A 207 -4.96 -2.44 7.68
C GLN A 207 -5.50 -3.25 6.51
N ILE A 208 -5.28 -4.57 6.49
CA ILE A 208 -5.84 -5.45 5.46
C ILE A 208 -7.37 -5.36 5.47
N CYS A 209 -8.02 -5.57 6.61
CA CYS A 209 -9.48 -5.49 6.72
C CYS A 209 -10.03 -4.13 6.26
N TYR A 210 -9.28 -3.07 6.53
CA TYR A 210 -9.60 -1.70 6.15
C TYR A 210 -9.49 -1.41 4.66
N GLU A 211 -8.57 -2.06 3.96
CA GLU A 211 -8.37 -1.93 2.52
C GLU A 211 -9.38 -2.75 1.71
N PHE A 212 -9.90 -3.84 2.27
CA PHE A 212 -10.94 -4.66 1.65
C PHE A 212 -12.37 -4.14 1.87
N ASP A 213 -12.53 -2.92 2.41
CA ASP A 213 -13.81 -2.23 2.53
C ASP A 213 -13.80 -0.92 1.73
N PHE A 214 -14.23 -1.00 0.47
CA PHE A 214 -14.33 0.17 -0.41
C PHE A 214 -15.44 1.16 -0.02
N VAL A 215 -16.39 0.76 0.83
CA VAL A 215 -17.35 1.71 1.40
C VAL A 215 -16.64 2.63 2.39
N ARG A 216 -15.72 2.08 3.18
CA ARG A 216 -14.85 2.85 4.09
C ARG A 216 -13.94 3.79 3.31
N GLU A 217 -13.29 3.32 2.25
CA GLU A 217 -12.45 4.16 1.37
C GLU A 217 -13.25 5.31 0.76
N ALA A 218 -14.45 5.04 0.21
CA ALA A 218 -15.31 6.06 -0.37
C ALA A 218 -15.71 7.16 0.63
N ARG A 219 -16.08 6.76 1.86
CA ARG A 219 -16.41 7.73 2.92
C ARG A 219 -15.21 8.58 3.33
N ALA A 220 -14.04 7.98 3.41
CA ALA A 220 -12.81 8.70 3.73
C ALA A 220 -12.44 9.72 2.65
N MET A 221 -12.56 9.31 1.37
CA MET A 221 -12.35 10.16 0.21
C MET A 221 -13.29 11.38 0.22
N GLU A 222 -14.59 11.18 0.40
CA GLU A 222 -15.55 12.30 0.46
C GLU A 222 -15.33 13.20 1.69
N ARG A 223 -14.98 12.64 2.86
CA ARG A 223 -14.63 13.44 4.05
C ARG A 223 -13.45 14.37 3.78
N ILE A 224 -12.35 13.83 3.26
CA ILE A 224 -11.14 14.62 2.94
C ILE A 224 -11.43 15.65 1.85
N ARG A 225 -12.14 15.23 0.79
CA ARG A 225 -12.55 16.10 -0.30
C ARG A 225 -13.35 17.30 0.19
N GLU A 226 -14.36 17.05 1.02
CA GLU A 226 -15.21 18.11 1.58
C GLU A 226 -14.41 19.02 2.52
N PHE A 227 -13.61 18.45 3.42
CA PHE A 227 -12.75 19.22 4.32
C PHE A 227 -11.82 20.19 3.58
N LEU A 228 -11.12 19.71 2.54
CA LEU A 228 -10.21 20.53 1.74
C LEU A 228 -10.98 21.59 0.93
N ARG A 229 -12.19 21.28 0.46
CA ARG A 229 -13.06 22.22 -0.25
C ARG A 229 -13.54 23.35 0.66
N VAL A 230 -14.01 23.06 1.87
CA VAL A 230 -14.56 24.10 2.77
C VAL A 230 -13.47 24.89 3.49
N SER A 231 -12.30 24.29 3.70
CA SER A 231 -11.17 24.95 4.37
C SER A 231 -10.42 25.95 3.50
N ASN A 232 -10.68 25.96 2.19
CA ASN A 232 -9.89 26.73 1.23
C ASN A 232 -10.77 27.42 0.19
N LYS A 233 -10.33 28.58 -0.31
CA LYS A 233 -10.97 29.21 -1.49
C LYS A 233 -10.80 28.34 -2.74
N LYS A 234 -9.64 27.70 -2.86
CA LYS A 234 -9.31 26.71 -3.89
C LYS A 234 -8.63 25.53 -3.20
N SER A 235 -9.12 24.32 -3.47
CA SER A 235 -8.52 23.10 -2.90
C SER A 235 -7.04 23.00 -3.32
N PRO A 236 -6.10 22.70 -2.40
CA PRO A 236 -4.69 22.54 -2.75
C PRO A 236 -4.45 21.31 -3.64
N VAL A 237 -5.28 20.27 -3.51
CA VAL A 237 -5.21 19.06 -4.31
C VAL A 237 -6.60 18.66 -4.81
N VAL A 238 -6.65 17.94 -5.92
CA VAL A 238 -7.86 17.32 -6.45
C VAL A 238 -8.05 15.98 -5.76
N VAL A 239 -9.26 15.73 -5.27
CA VAL A 239 -9.69 14.45 -4.72
C VAL A 239 -10.83 13.95 -5.61
N PRO A 240 -10.77 12.72 -6.16
CA PRO A 240 -11.84 12.17 -6.98
C PRO A 240 -13.18 12.24 -6.24
N ARG A 241 -14.24 12.59 -6.94
CA ARG A 241 -15.59 12.45 -6.42
C ARG A 241 -16.05 11.00 -6.54
N VAL A 242 -16.66 10.46 -5.49
CA VAL A 242 -17.30 9.14 -5.56
C VAL A 242 -18.62 9.23 -6.34
N ILE A 243 -18.92 8.24 -7.18
CA ILE A 243 -20.19 8.20 -7.91
C ILE A 243 -21.31 7.65 -6.99
N PRO A 244 -22.37 8.45 -6.72
CA PRO A 244 -23.45 8.02 -5.84
C PRO A 244 -24.15 6.75 -6.33
N GLY A 245 -24.43 5.83 -5.40
CA GLY A 245 -25.10 4.56 -5.71
C GLY A 245 -24.23 3.53 -6.43
N MET A 246 -22.95 3.82 -6.66
CA MET A 246 -22.00 2.93 -7.33
C MET A 246 -20.81 2.58 -6.42
N ILE A 247 -21.14 2.20 -5.18
CA ILE A 247 -20.18 1.84 -4.13
C ILE A 247 -20.67 0.54 -3.50
N SER A 248 -19.76 -0.41 -3.34
CA SER A 248 -19.96 -1.64 -2.59
C SER A 248 -18.69 -1.96 -1.80
N ARG A 249 -18.66 -3.11 -1.13
CA ARG A 249 -17.44 -3.55 -0.46
C ARG A 249 -16.33 -3.89 -1.46
N GLU A 250 -16.67 -4.43 -2.63
CA GLU A 250 -15.70 -4.96 -3.61
C GLU A 250 -15.51 -4.07 -4.85
N VAL A 251 -16.40 -3.10 -5.09
CA VAL A 251 -16.36 -2.18 -6.24
C VAL A 251 -16.57 -0.74 -5.80
N LEU A 252 -15.68 0.15 -6.24
CA LEU A 252 -15.76 1.61 -6.06
C LEU A 252 -15.69 2.31 -7.41
N VAL A 253 -16.74 3.06 -7.74
CA VAL A 253 -16.75 3.93 -8.93
C VAL A 253 -16.56 5.37 -8.50
N MET A 254 -15.57 6.04 -9.09
CA MET A 254 -15.22 7.43 -8.81
C MET A 254 -14.92 8.20 -10.10
N GLU A 255 -14.84 9.52 -10.00
CA GLU A 255 -14.43 10.40 -11.09
C GLU A 255 -13.08 9.98 -11.68
N PHE A 256 -13.02 9.88 -13.00
CA PHE A 256 -11.75 9.62 -13.69
C PHE A 256 -10.94 10.91 -13.79
N ILE A 257 -9.82 10.98 -13.08
CA ILE A 257 -8.89 12.11 -13.19
C ILE A 257 -7.86 11.82 -14.28
N GLN A 258 -7.78 12.70 -15.26
CA GLN A 258 -6.81 12.58 -16.35
C GLN A 258 -5.51 13.32 -16.02
N GLY A 259 -4.39 12.61 -16.07
CA GLY A 259 -3.09 13.19 -15.77
C GLY A 259 -1.92 12.22 -15.93
N THR A 260 -0.73 12.66 -15.53
CA THR A 260 0.52 11.90 -15.59
C THR A 260 0.96 11.53 -14.16
N PRO A 261 1.26 10.26 -13.86
CA PRO A 261 1.81 9.87 -12.56
C PRO A 261 3.10 10.64 -12.26
N ILE A 262 3.29 11.07 -11.01
CA ILE A 262 4.47 11.89 -10.64
C ILE A 262 5.80 11.22 -10.98
N MET A 263 5.85 9.88 -10.89
CA MET A 263 7.04 9.08 -11.22
C MET A 263 7.42 9.20 -12.71
N ASN A 264 6.44 9.40 -13.58
CA ASN A 264 6.65 9.54 -15.02
C ASN A 264 6.81 10.99 -15.46
N LEU A 265 6.65 11.95 -14.55
CA LEU A 265 6.61 13.38 -14.87
C LEU A 265 7.86 13.85 -15.61
N SER A 266 9.06 13.48 -15.14
CA SER A 266 10.32 13.87 -15.81
C SER A 266 10.40 13.36 -17.25
N SER A 267 10.01 12.10 -17.48
CA SER A 267 10.02 11.51 -18.83
C SER A 267 9.02 12.19 -19.77
N GLU A 268 7.85 12.56 -19.26
CA GLU A 268 6.79 13.21 -20.02
C GLU A 268 7.15 14.67 -20.35
N MET A 269 7.82 15.37 -19.43
CA MET A 269 8.35 16.70 -19.66
C MET A 269 9.40 16.71 -20.77
N SER A 270 10.33 15.75 -20.76
CA SER A 270 11.33 15.62 -21.82
C SER A 270 10.70 15.37 -23.20
N LYS A 271 9.66 14.53 -23.28
CA LYS A 271 8.91 14.31 -24.55
C LYS A 271 8.26 15.59 -25.09
N ARG A 272 7.88 16.51 -24.20
CA ARG A 272 7.30 17.82 -24.55
C ARG A 272 8.35 18.90 -24.80
N GLY A 273 9.63 18.54 -24.84
CA GLY A 273 10.74 19.48 -25.05
C GLY A 273 11.04 20.38 -23.84
N ILE A 274 10.52 20.05 -22.65
CA ILE A 274 10.80 20.79 -21.43
C ILE A 274 12.00 20.15 -20.74
N ASP A 275 13.07 20.94 -20.56
CA ASP A 275 14.23 20.52 -19.79
C ASP A 275 13.84 20.23 -18.32
N PRO A 276 14.01 18.99 -17.82
CA PRO A 276 13.71 18.63 -16.43
C PRO A 276 14.57 19.35 -15.38
N ALA A 277 15.72 19.91 -15.79
CA ALA A 277 16.60 20.74 -14.97
C ALA A 277 16.35 22.25 -15.17
N GLY A 278 15.50 22.61 -16.14
CA GLY A 278 15.18 24.00 -16.46
C GLY A 278 14.35 24.69 -15.37
N LYS A 279 14.36 26.02 -15.40
CA LYS A 279 13.62 26.87 -14.45
C LYS A 279 12.13 26.54 -14.37
N LEU A 280 11.51 26.21 -15.50
CA LEU A 280 10.09 25.84 -15.56
C LEU A 280 9.81 24.54 -14.78
N ALA A 281 10.69 23.55 -14.88
CA ALA A 281 10.58 22.30 -14.14
C ALA A 281 10.80 22.49 -12.65
N ALA A 282 11.75 23.34 -12.25
CA ALA A 282 11.95 23.70 -10.85
C ALA A 282 10.70 24.38 -10.26
N MET A 283 10.09 25.32 -10.98
CA MET A 283 8.85 25.98 -10.55
C MET A 283 7.68 25.01 -10.42
N ALA A 284 7.52 24.08 -11.37
CA ALA A 284 6.48 23.05 -11.31
C ALA A 284 6.68 22.11 -10.10
N LYS A 285 7.90 21.62 -9.88
CA LYS A 285 8.24 20.80 -8.70
C LYS A 285 7.97 21.53 -7.39
N GLN A 286 8.35 22.81 -7.31
CA GLN A 286 8.08 23.63 -6.14
C GLN A 286 6.57 23.79 -5.89
N LYS A 287 5.79 24.04 -6.94
CA LYS A 287 4.32 24.13 -6.82
C LYS A 287 3.72 22.83 -6.31
N ILE A 288 4.12 21.68 -6.88
CA ILE A 288 3.66 20.35 -6.44
C ILE A 288 3.95 20.13 -4.97
N LEU A 289 5.18 20.44 -4.53
CA LEU A 289 5.58 20.30 -3.13
C LEU A 289 4.76 21.21 -2.21
N THR A 290 4.54 22.46 -2.60
CA THR A 290 3.72 23.41 -1.84
C THR A 290 2.27 22.92 -1.71
N ASP A 291 1.66 22.48 -2.81
CA ASP A 291 0.27 21.99 -2.85
C ASP A 291 0.09 20.75 -1.96
N LEU A 292 1.00 19.78 -2.08
CA LEU A 292 1.03 18.59 -1.22
C LEU A 292 1.25 18.94 0.25
N THR A 293 2.24 19.79 0.55
CA THR A 293 2.55 20.21 1.92
C THR A 293 1.36 20.90 2.58
N LEU A 294 0.66 21.77 1.84
CA LEU A 294 -0.52 22.46 2.33
C LEU A 294 -1.67 21.47 2.58
N ALA A 295 -1.93 20.54 1.64
CA ALA A 295 -2.96 19.52 1.80
C ALA A 295 -2.70 18.63 3.03
N TYR A 296 -1.50 18.02 3.12
CA TYR A 296 -1.13 17.15 4.24
C TYR A 296 -1.07 17.92 5.57
N GLY A 297 -0.52 19.13 5.58
CA GLY A 297 -0.49 19.99 6.76
C GLY A 297 -1.89 20.28 7.29
N GLN A 298 -2.84 20.61 6.42
CA GLN A 298 -4.24 20.84 6.82
C GLN A 298 -4.92 19.56 7.29
N MET A 299 -4.76 18.44 6.58
CA MET A 299 -5.34 17.16 7.00
C MET A 299 -4.81 16.72 8.37
N ILE A 300 -3.50 16.83 8.61
CA ILE A 300 -2.86 16.38 9.86
C ILE A 300 -3.12 17.36 11.01
N LEU A 301 -2.85 18.65 10.82
CA LEU A 301 -2.80 19.63 11.91
C LEU A 301 -4.14 20.33 12.14
N LYS A 302 -5.03 20.40 11.14
CA LYS A 302 -6.32 21.10 11.25
C LYS A 302 -7.50 20.14 11.34
N ASP A 303 -7.59 19.11 10.49
CA ASP A 303 -8.69 18.11 10.57
C ASP A 303 -8.38 16.97 11.54
N GLY A 304 -7.12 16.54 11.61
CA GLY A 304 -6.73 15.34 12.35
C GLY A 304 -7.07 14.04 11.61
N PHE A 305 -7.76 14.10 10.48
CA PHE A 305 -8.04 12.97 9.61
C PHE A 305 -7.28 13.13 8.30
N PHE A 306 -6.42 12.17 7.98
CA PHE A 306 -5.45 12.33 6.91
C PHE A 306 -5.22 11.04 6.11
N HIS A 307 -4.89 11.25 4.84
CA HIS A 307 -4.34 10.22 3.96
C HIS A 307 -3.00 9.75 4.52
N ALA A 308 -2.84 8.45 4.75
CA ALA A 308 -1.68 7.88 5.43
C ALA A 308 -0.68 7.19 4.50
N ASP A 309 -0.91 7.22 3.18
CA ASP A 309 -0.08 6.57 2.17
C ASP A 309 0.31 7.53 1.02
N PRO A 310 1.24 8.49 1.26
CA PRO A 310 1.70 9.45 0.26
C PRO A 310 2.62 8.82 -0.82
N HIS A 311 2.48 7.53 -1.11
CA HIS A 311 3.29 6.85 -2.11
C HIS A 311 3.24 7.58 -3.46
N PRO A 312 4.37 7.77 -4.15
CA PRO A 312 4.40 8.49 -5.43
C PRO A 312 3.41 7.94 -6.48
N GLY A 313 3.12 6.64 -6.46
CA GLY A 313 2.11 6.02 -7.32
C GLY A 313 0.68 6.56 -7.12
N ASN A 314 0.37 7.12 -5.95
CA ASN A 314 -0.93 7.72 -5.63
C ASN A 314 -1.00 9.22 -5.99
N ILE A 315 0.06 9.79 -6.57
CA ILE A 315 0.13 11.21 -6.92
C ILE A 315 0.08 11.36 -8.43
N LEU A 316 -0.95 12.04 -8.90
CA LEU A 316 -1.19 12.29 -10.32
C LEU A 316 -1.11 13.79 -10.62
N ILE A 317 -0.38 14.18 -11.66
CA ILE A 317 -0.31 15.56 -12.13
C ILE A 317 -1.34 15.74 -13.24
N CYS A 318 -2.41 16.46 -12.94
CA CYS A 318 -3.49 16.74 -13.88
C CYS A 318 -2.99 17.57 -15.07
N ASN A 319 -3.68 17.46 -16.21
CA ASN A 319 -3.34 18.21 -17.43
C ASN A 319 -3.34 19.74 -17.25
N ASN A 320 -4.07 20.24 -16.25
CA ASN A 320 -4.15 21.66 -15.88
C ASN A 320 -3.14 22.07 -14.78
N THR A 321 -2.11 21.25 -14.49
CA THR A 321 -1.05 21.45 -13.47
C THR A 321 -1.51 21.38 -12.02
N GLU A 322 -2.72 20.87 -11.77
CA GLU A 322 -3.18 20.54 -10.42
C GLU A 322 -2.62 19.18 -9.98
N VAL A 323 -2.45 19.01 -8.67
CA VAL A 323 -2.03 17.73 -8.09
C VAL A 323 -3.26 16.99 -7.62
N ALA A 324 -3.44 15.75 -8.05
CA ALA A 324 -4.48 14.87 -7.55
C ALA A 324 -3.87 13.81 -6.63
N LEU A 325 -4.59 13.54 -5.52
CA LEU A 325 -4.30 12.43 -4.63
C LEU A 325 -5.29 11.30 -4.91
N LEU A 326 -4.77 10.09 -5.08
CA LEU A 326 -5.51 8.87 -5.35
C LEU A 326 -5.40 7.90 -4.17
N ASP A 327 -6.18 6.82 -4.22
CA ASP A 327 -6.24 5.72 -3.24
C ASP A 327 -6.42 6.17 -1.78
N TYR A 328 -7.63 6.09 -1.26
CA TYR A 328 -7.93 6.50 0.12
C TYR A 328 -8.12 5.29 1.04
N GLY A 329 -7.61 4.11 0.66
CA GLY A 329 -7.71 2.89 1.46
C GLY A 329 -7.00 3.02 2.81
N GLN A 330 -5.88 3.77 2.84
CA GLN A 330 -5.10 4.05 4.04
C GLN A 330 -5.35 5.49 4.53
N VAL A 331 -6.19 5.59 5.54
CA VAL A 331 -6.46 6.84 6.28
C VAL A 331 -6.31 6.61 7.77
N LYS A 332 -5.90 7.68 8.47
CA LYS A 332 -5.74 7.69 9.92
C LYS A 332 -6.43 8.89 10.53
N GLU A 333 -6.91 8.70 11.75
CA GLU A 333 -7.45 9.75 12.59
C GLU A 333 -6.53 9.93 13.80
N MET A 334 -6.13 11.16 14.04
CA MET A 334 -5.27 11.56 15.14
C MET A 334 -6.13 12.31 16.17
N PRO A 335 -6.26 11.78 17.40
CA PRO A 335 -6.96 12.46 18.48
C PRO A 335 -6.40 13.86 18.72
N GLU A 336 -7.24 14.76 19.20
CA GLU A 336 -6.90 16.18 19.36
C GLU A 336 -5.66 16.38 20.24
N ASP A 337 -5.56 15.71 21.39
CA ASP A 337 -4.40 15.81 22.28
C ASP A 337 -3.09 15.40 21.58
N LEU A 338 -3.15 14.32 20.78
CA LEU A 338 -2.00 13.85 20.01
C LEU A 338 -1.64 14.83 18.89
N ARG A 339 -2.64 15.43 18.25
CA ARG A 339 -2.46 16.44 17.21
C ARG A 339 -1.83 17.72 17.75
N LEU A 340 -2.27 18.20 18.91
CA LEU A 340 -1.70 19.37 19.57
C LEU A 340 -0.26 19.09 20.03
N ALA A 341 -0.01 17.91 20.62
CA ALA A 341 1.34 17.49 20.99
C ALA A 341 2.26 17.41 19.76
N TYR A 342 1.76 16.87 18.64
CA TYR A 342 2.49 16.82 17.38
C TYR A 342 2.76 18.23 16.82
N ALA A 343 1.79 19.14 16.84
CA ALA A 343 1.99 20.52 16.41
C ALA A 343 3.07 21.23 17.24
N ASN A 344 3.05 21.06 18.57
CA ASN A 344 4.07 21.60 19.46
C ASN A 344 5.46 21.02 19.18
N LEU A 345 5.54 19.72 18.86
CA LEU A 345 6.79 19.08 18.45
C LEU A 345 7.33 19.70 17.16
N VAL A 346 6.49 19.90 16.15
CA VAL A 346 6.91 20.53 14.87
C VAL A 346 7.41 21.95 15.09
N ILE A 347 6.71 22.76 15.90
CA ILE A 347 7.15 24.11 16.24
C ILE A 347 8.50 24.09 16.98
N ALA A 348 8.64 23.23 17.99
CA ALA A 348 9.88 23.11 18.76
C ALA A 348 11.08 22.71 17.88
N MET A 349 10.87 21.81 16.91
CA MET A 349 11.91 21.44 15.95
C MET A 349 12.26 22.58 14.98
N ALA A 350 11.26 23.37 14.56
CA ALA A 350 11.50 24.54 13.70
C ALA A 350 12.26 25.66 14.45
N ASP A 351 12.03 25.78 15.75
CA ASP A 351 12.68 26.74 16.64
C ASP A 351 14.08 26.25 17.14
N ASP A 352 14.50 25.02 16.79
CA ASP A 352 15.69 24.34 17.30
C ASP A 352 15.72 24.23 18.86
N ASP A 353 14.54 24.16 19.49
CA ASP A 353 14.39 24.06 20.94
C ASP A 353 14.35 22.58 21.40
N LEU A 354 15.54 22.09 21.79
CA LEU A 354 15.74 20.73 22.28
C LEU A 354 14.97 20.39 23.56
N LEU A 355 14.66 21.37 24.42
CA LEU A 355 13.93 21.15 25.66
C LEU A 355 12.44 20.96 25.39
N ARG A 356 11.83 21.87 24.61
CA ARG A 356 10.43 21.75 24.18
C ARG A 356 10.19 20.50 23.33
N THR A 357 11.17 20.11 22.52
CA THR A 357 11.13 18.85 21.75
C THR A 357 11.05 17.63 22.69
N LYS A 358 11.91 17.57 23.71
CA LYS A 358 11.91 16.47 24.70
C LYS A 358 10.61 16.43 25.52
N GLU A 359 10.06 17.58 25.90
CA GLU A 359 8.80 17.67 26.64
C GLU A 359 7.60 17.22 25.79
N SER A 360 7.54 17.63 24.53
CA SER A 360 6.47 17.24 23.59
C SER A 360 6.44 15.73 23.34
N LEU A 361 7.61 15.06 23.39
CA LEU A 361 7.73 13.60 23.29
C LEU A 361 7.30 12.86 24.57
N ARG A 362 7.30 13.52 25.74
CA ARG A 362 6.97 12.90 27.05
C ARG A 362 5.48 12.70 27.30
N VAL A 363 4.60 13.43 26.60
CA VAL A 363 3.13 13.31 26.71
C VAL A 363 2.64 11.87 26.44
N LYS A 364 3.46 11.02 25.80
CA LYS A 364 3.11 9.64 25.42
C LYS A 364 3.36 8.53 26.45
N ARG A 365 3.95 8.76 27.63
CA ARG A 365 4.11 7.65 28.60
C ARG A 365 2.78 7.15 29.19
N SER A 366 1.66 7.85 28.97
CA SER A 366 0.36 7.55 29.61
C SER A 366 -0.63 6.78 28.72
N VAL A 367 -0.38 6.67 27.41
CA VAL A 367 -1.36 6.12 26.42
C VAL A 367 -0.76 5.02 25.54
N VAL A 368 0.53 4.72 25.69
CA VAL A 368 1.19 3.58 25.06
C VAL A 368 1.37 2.52 26.15
N PRO A 369 0.86 1.28 26.02
CA PRO A 369 1.19 0.22 26.96
C PRO A 369 2.72 0.11 27.04
N PRO A 370 3.29 -0.18 28.22
CA PRO A 370 4.73 -0.10 28.43
C PRO A 370 5.45 -1.07 27.49
N PHE A 371 5.95 -0.55 26.37
CA PHE A 371 6.99 -1.20 25.59
C PHE A 371 8.25 -1.14 26.45
N CYS A 372 8.83 -2.33 26.71
CA CYS A 372 10.11 -2.58 27.35
C CYS A 372 10.21 -2.28 28.86
N LYS A 373 10.30 -3.36 29.63
CA LYS A 373 11.54 -3.63 30.35
C LYS A 373 12.34 -4.66 29.58
#